data_AF-A0A0F9HPN8-F1
#
_entry.id   AF-A0A0F9HPN8-F1
#
_cell.length_a   1.000
_cell.length_b   1.000
_cell.length_c   1.000
_cell.angle_alpha   90.00
_cell.angle_beta   90.00
_cell.angle_gamma   90.00
#
_symmetry.space_group_name_H-M   'P 1'
#
loop_
_entity.id
_entity.type
_entity.pdbx_description
1 polymer ?
#
loop_
_entity_poly.entity_id
_entity_poly.type
_entity_poly.pdbx_seq_one_letter_code
_entity_poly.pdbx_strand_id
1 'polypeptide(L)'
;MTTIPGEVDGSSRLKIYGEEVMLFRCELVVDESNVDDEMNRVAAQISFWGEMYAAAEQELAEADAHYRAWRAVFGEKLLDANPKLAEWKIKQAIEADPKFLGIKTGLALAQRNAIALRRHAGAWEKKANVLQGKGAMRRAEFEATGMHAKVEKREKKKAAATEEQNKNMKKIFKDKKGS
;
A
#
# COMPACT_ATOMS: atom_id res chain seq x y z
N MET A 1 -10.46 -12.34 28.33
CA MET A 1 -10.18 -11.39 27.23
C MET A 1 -8.90 -10.66 27.58
N THR A 2 -7.79 -11.04 26.95
CA THR A 2 -6.49 -10.41 27.19
C THR A 2 -6.38 -9.26 26.20
N THR A 3 -6.62 -8.04 26.65
CA THR A 3 -6.43 -6.82 25.85
C THR A 3 -4.95 -6.72 25.48
N ILE A 4 -4.66 -6.69 24.18
CA ILE A 4 -3.31 -6.49 23.68
C ILE A 4 -2.90 -5.06 24.07
N PRO A 5 -1.74 -4.85 24.73
CA PRO A 5 -1.30 -3.51 25.09
C PRO A 5 -1.20 -2.62 23.84
N GLY A 6 -1.99 -1.54 23.81
CA GLY A 6 -2.05 -0.55 22.73
C GLY A 6 -3.37 -0.48 21.94
N GLU A 7 -4.37 -1.31 22.26
CA GLU A 7 -5.71 -1.24 21.66
C GLU A 7 -6.62 -0.36 22.53
N VAL A 8 -6.97 0.82 22.03
CA VAL A 8 -7.94 1.73 22.67
C VAL A 8 -9.01 2.02 21.63
N ASP A 9 -10.25 1.64 21.93
CA ASP A 9 -11.44 2.10 21.19
C ASP A 9 -11.42 1.81 19.66
N GLY A 10 -11.13 0.55 19.29
CA GLY A 10 -11.10 0.13 17.88
C GLY A 10 -9.94 0.70 17.06
N SER A 11 -9.01 1.39 17.71
CA SER A 11 -7.77 1.88 17.11
C SER A 11 -6.55 1.09 17.58
N SER A 12 -5.52 1.01 16.74
CA SER A 12 -4.24 0.39 17.09
C SER A 12 -3.11 1.39 16.86
N ARG A 13 -2.25 1.55 17.88
CA ARG A 13 -1.05 2.41 17.77
C ARG A 13 0.14 1.59 17.31
N LEU A 14 0.78 2.04 16.25
CA LEU A 14 2.06 1.53 15.78
C LEU A 14 3.12 2.63 15.92
N LYS A 15 4.37 2.22 16.13
CA LYS A 15 5.51 3.12 16.12
C LYS A 15 6.46 2.69 15.03
N ILE A 16 6.71 3.56 14.06
CA ILE A 16 7.53 3.28 12.88
C ILE A 16 8.58 4.37 12.79
N TYR A 17 9.86 4.02 12.80
CA TYR A 17 10.96 5.01 12.83
C TYR A 17 10.85 6.10 13.91
N GLY A 18 10.16 5.83 15.01
CA GLY A 18 9.92 6.82 16.05
C GLY A 18 8.61 7.60 15.91
N GLU A 19 7.98 7.57 14.74
CA GLU A 19 6.69 8.20 14.47
C GLU A 19 5.53 7.32 14.93
N GLU A 20 4.52 7.93 15.55
CA GLU A 20 3.30 7.22 15.94
C GLU A 20 2.29 7.23 14.79
N VAL A 21 1.86 6.04 14.39
CA VAL A 21 0.87 5.83 13.36
C VAL A 21 -0.38 5.22 13.99
N MET A 22 -1.50 5.90 13.83
CA MET A 22 -2.80 5.49 14.34
C MET A 22 -3.58 4.75 13.26
N LEU A 23 -3.94 3.49 13.54
CA LEU A 23 -4.83 2.71 12.68
C LEU A 23 -6.25 2.83 13.20
N PHE A 24 -7.15 3.44 12.42
CA PHE A 24 -8.58 3.52 12.75
C PHE A 24 -9.38 2.49 11.94
N ARG A 25 -10.10 1.57 12.62
CA ARG A 25 -10.92 0.56 11.93
C ARG A 25 -12.18 1.15 11.28
N CYS A 26 -12.70 2.27 11.79
CA CYS A 26 -13.94 2.89 11.31
C CYS A 26 -13.83 3.43 9.88
N GLU A 27 -12.62 3.74 9.40
CA GLU A 27 -12.39 4.33 8.07
C GLU A 27 -12.61 3.33 6.91
N LEU A 28 -12.73 2.04 7.21
CA LEU A 28 -12.96 0.98 6.22
C LEU A 28 -14.44 0.78 5.86
N VAL A 29 -15.36 1.44 6.57
CA VAL A 29 -16.79 1.42 6.22
C VAL A 29 -16.99 2.26 4.95
N VAL A 30 -17.76 1.74 4.00
CA VAL A 30 -18.09 2.45 2.75
C VAL A 30 -19.26 3.39 3.00
N ASP A 31 -19.07 4.68 2.75
CA ASP A 31 -20.17 5.64 2.69
C ASP A 31 -20.85 5.59 1.31
N GLU A 32 -22.02 4.95 1.25
CA GLU A 32 -22.78 4.85 0.01
C GLU A 32 -23.42 6.17 -0.42
N SER A 33 -23.59 7.13 0.49
CA SER A 33 -24.21 8.42 0.12
C SER A 33 -23.33 9.24 -0.83
N ASN A 34 -22.01 9.03 -0.77
CA ASN A 34 -21.03 9.78 -1.56
C ASN A 34 -19.87 8.91 -2.06
N VAL A 35 -20.20 7.99 -2.98
CA VAL A 35 -19.25 7.03 -3.56
C VAL A 35 -18.11 7.72 -4.32
N ASP A 36 -18.38 8.83 -5.01
CA ASP A 36 -17.37 9.52 -5.83
C ASP A 36 -16.28 10.16 -4.95
N ASP A 37 -16.65 10.83 -3.86
CA ASP A 37 -15.67 11.37 -2.90
C ASP A 37 -14.91 10.27 -2.18
N GLU A 38 -15.59 9.18 -1.81
CA GLU A 38 -14.95 7.99 -1.23
C GLU A 38 -13.89 7.39 -2.19
N MET A 39 -14.21 7.26 -3.49
CA MET A 39 -13.26 6.75 -4.49
C MET A 39 -12.01 7.62 -4.59
N ASN A 40 -12.16 8.94 -4.55
CA ASN A 40 -11.02 9.87 -4.57
C ASN A 40 -10.15 9.75 -3.31
N ARG A 41 -10.78 9.63 -2.13
CA ARG A 41 -10.06 9.49 -0.85
C ARG A 41 -9.32 8.17 -0.73
N VAL A 42 -9.93 7.07 -1.20
CA VAL A 42 -9.33 5.73 -1.08
C VAL A 42 -8.01 5.63 -1.84
N ALA A 43 -7.88 6.28 -3.01
CA ALA A 43 -6.61 6.30 -3.74
C ALA A 43 -5.48 6.97 -2.93
N ALA A 44 -5.76 8.11 -2.28
CA ALA A 44 -4.80 8.78 -1.41
C ALA A 44 -4.43 7.93 -0.19
N GLN A 45 -5.42 7.25 0.41
CA GLN A 45 -5.19 6.35 1.53
C GLN A 45 -4.32 5.14 1.13
N ILE A 46 -4.57 4.53 -0.03
CA ILE A 46 -3.71 3.43 -0.52
C ILE A 46 -2.26 3.88 -0.66
N SER A 47 -2.02 5.07 -1.24
CA SER A 47 -0.66 5.61 -1.38
C SER A 47 0.00 5.82 -0.02
N PHE A 48 -0.69 6.50 0.90
CA PHE A 48 -0.18 6.77 2.24
C PHE A 48 0.15 5.48 3.01
N TRP A 49 -0.77 4.52 3.04
CA TRP A 49 -0.54 3.25 3.75
C TRP A 49 0.50 2.36 3.05
N GLY A 50 0.66 2.51 1.73
CA GLY A 50 1.75 1.88 0.98
C GLY A 50 3.12 2.42 1.39
N GLU A 51 3.26 3.74 1.54
CA GLU A 51 4.48 4.38 2.04
C GLU A 51 4.79 3.96 3.48
N MET A 52 3.79 3.96 4.37
CA MET A 52 3.96 3.50 5.75
C MET A 52 4.36 2.02 5.82
N TYR A 53 3.80 1.17 4.96
CA TYR A 53 4.19 -0.23 4.86
C TYR A 53 5.64 -0.39 4.40
N ALA A 54 6.07 0.35 3.38
CA ALA A 54 7.44 0.33 2.90
C ALA A 54 8.44 0.76 3.98
N ALA A 55 8.10 1.81 4.76
CA ALA A 55 8.90 2.25 5.89
C ALA A 55 9.03 1.15 6.96
N ALA A 56 7.94 0.45 7.31
CA ALA A 56 7.99 -0.64 8.28
C ALA A 56 8.80 -1.86 7.80
N GLU A 57 8.77 -2.17 6.50
CA GLU A 57 9.64 -3.21 5.92
C GLU A 57 11.12 -2.81 5.98
N GLN A 58 11.43 -1.53 5.76
CA GLN A 58 12.79 -1.03 5.91
C GLN A 58 13.27 -1.12 7.37
N GLU A 59 12.44 -0.73 8.33
CA GLU A 59 12.75 -0.85 9.76
C GLU A 59 12.99 -2.32 10.16
N LEU A 60 12.17 -3.25 9.64
CA LEU A 60 12.36 -4.69 9.85
C LEU A 60 13.70 -5.18 9.27
N ALA A 61 14.05 -4.76 8.06
CA ALA A 61 15.31 -5.10 7.42
C ALA A 61 16.52 -4.57 8.21
N GLU A 62 16.44 -3.33 8.70
CA GLU A 62 17.47 -2.72 9.55
C GLU A 62 17.60 -3.44 10.90
N ALA A 63 16.49 -3.79 11.55
CA ALA A 63 16.50 -4.54 12.80
C ALA A 63 17.15 -5.93 12.63
N ASP A 64 16.86 -6.63 11.52
CA ASP A 64 17.48 -7.92 11.21
C ASP A 64 18.98 -7.77 10.90
N ALA A 65 19.36 -6.74 10.13
CA ALA A 65 20.75 -6.43 9.83
C ALA A 65 21.55 -6.14 11.11
N HIS A 66 21.00 -5.32 12.02
CA HIS A 66 21.61 -5.04 13.32
C HIS A 66 21.78 -6.30 14.17
N TYR A 67 20.76 -7.17 14.21
CA TYR A 67 20.86 -8.45 14.91
C TYR A 67 21.98 -9.33 14.34
N ARG A 68 22.07 -9.44 13.00
CA ARG A 68 23.11 -10.24 12.32
C ARG A 68 24.51 -9.67 12.56
N ALA A 69 24.67 -8.35 12.46
CA ALA A 69 25.94 -7.67 12.71
C ALA A 69 26.40 -7.87 14.17
N TRP A 70 25.51 -7.65 15.13
CA TRP A 70 25.81 -7.89 16.54
C TRP A 70 26.19 -9.35 16.79
N ARG A 71 25.42 -10.30 16.23
CA ARG A 71 25.67 -11.74 16.37
C ARG A 71 27.03 -12.14 15.81
N ALA A 72 27.42 -11.60 14.65
CA ALA A 72 28.71 -11.88 14.02
C ALA A 72 29.88 -11.39 14.89
N VAL A 73 29.83 -10.12 15.33
CA VAL A 73 30.86 -9.53 16.20
C VAL A 73 30.97 -10.26 17.54
N PHE A 74 29.84 -10.64 18.14
CA PHE A 74 29.85 -11.39 19.39
C PHE A 74 30.41 -12.81 19.21
N GLY A 75 30.04 -13.49 18.12
CA GLY A 75 30.55 -14.80 17.78
C GLY A 75 32.06 -14.81 17.52
N GLU A 76 32.56 -13.80 16.80
CA GLU A 76 34.00 -13.60 16.56
C GLU A 76 34.76 -13.44 17.87
N LYS A 77 34.29 -12.59 18.79
CA LYS A 77 34.90 -12.42 20.11
C LYS A 77 35.00 -13.72 20.92
N LEU A 78 33.99 -14.58 20.82
CA LEU A 78 34.01 -15.88 21.50
C LEU A 78 35.02 -16.84 20.87
N LEU A 79 35.18 -16.80 19.55
CA LEU A 79 36.16 -17.59 18.82
C LEU A 79 37.59 -17.09 19.05
N ASP A 80 37.82 -15.78 19.14
CA ASP A 80 39.13 -15.22 19.49
C ASP A 80 39.58 -15.67 20.89
N ALA A 81 38.64 -15.73 21.84
CA ALA A 81 38.91 -16.22 23.19
C ALA A 81 39.09 -17.75 23.25
N ASN A 82 38.35 -18.50 22.43
CA ASN A 82 38.47 -19.96 22.33
C ASN A 82 38.24 -20.44 20.89
N PRO A 83 39.31 -20.60 20.08
CA PRO A 83 39.18 -20.95 18.66
C PRO A 83 38.58 -22.34 18.39
N LYS A 84 38.54 -23.21 19.39
CA LYS A 84 37.99 -24.57 19.29
C LYS A 84 36.56 -24.66 19.81
N LEU A 85 35.92 -23.53 20.09
CA LEU A 85 34.56 -23.51 20.61
C LEU A 85 33.59 -24.03 19.54
N ALA A 86 32.80 -25.04 19.92
CA ALA A 86 31.80 -25.61 19.02
C ALA A 86 30.66 -24.61 18.72
N GLU A 87 30.10 -24.66 17.52
CA GLU A 87 29.06 -23.72 17.05
C GLU A 87 27.84 -23.63 17.99
N TRP A 88 27.37 -24.77 18.50
CA TRP A 88 26.23 -24.81 19.41
C TRP A 88 26.50 -24.10 20.75
N LYS A 89 27.75 -24.07 21.21
CA LYS A 89 28.16 -23.32 22.40
C LYS A 89 28.16 -21.82 22.14
N ILE A 90 28.61 -21.40 20.95
CA ILE A 90 28.55 -19.98 20.52
C ILE A 90 27.09 -19.52 20.50
N LYS A 91 26.19 -20.31 19.90
CA LYS A 91 24.75 -20.02 19.87
C LYS A 91 24.16 -19.90 21.28
N GLN A 92 24.47 -20.85 22.17
CA GLN A 92 24.01 -20.81 23.56
C GLN A 92 24.51 -19.56 24.30
N ALA A 93 25.76 -19.15 24.07
CA ALA A 93 26.31 -17.94 24.67
C ALA A 93 25.65 -16.66 24.13
N ILE A 94 25.36 -16.60 22.83
CA ILE A 94 24.60 -15.50 22.22
C ILE A 94 23.20 -15.40 22.82
N GLU A 95 22.49 -16.52 22.95
CA GLU A 95 21.12 -16.55 23.50
C GLU A 95 21.07 -16.24 25.00
N ALA A 96 22.17 -16.51 25.72
CA ALA A 96 22.33 -16.17 27.13
C ALA A 96 22.74 -14.71 27.37
N ASP A 97 23.18 -13.97 26.35
CA ASP A 97 23.58 -12.58 26.50
C ASP A 97 22.38 -11.70 26.89
N PRO A 98 22.50 -10.81 27.90
CA PRO A 98 21.38 -9.96 28.34
C PRO A 98 20.77 -9.08 27.25
N LYS A 99 21.54 -8.72 26.20
CA LYS A 99 21.05 -7.90 25.09
C LYS A 99 20.22 -8.71 24.09
N PHE A 100 20.35 -10.03 24.06
CA PHE A 100 19.68 -10.89 23.09
C PHE A 100 18.17 -10.69 23.11
N LEU A 101 17.57 -10.72 24.30
CA LEU A 101 16.13 -10.57 24.45
C LEU A 101 15.67 -9.20 23.93
N GLY A 102 16.38 -8.11 24.27
CA GLY A 102 16.06 -6.77 23.80
C GLY A 102 16.10 -6.64 22.27
N ILE A 103 17.14 -7.19 21.63
CA ILE A 103 17.27 -7.18 20.16
C ILE A 103 16.16 -8.01 19.51
N LYS A 104 15.88 -9.21 20.04
CA LYS A 104 14.80 -10.07 19.51
C LYS A 104 13.41 -9.47 19.70
N THR A 105 13.16 -8.81 20.82
CA THR A 105 11.91 -8.07 21.05
C THR A 105 11.78 -6.92 20.05
N GLY A 106 12.85 -6.16 19.80
CA GLY A 106 12.85 -5.10 18.77
C GLY A 106 12.52 -5.65 17.37
N LEU A 107 13.17 -6.75 16.97
CA LEU A 107 12.89 -7.42 15.70
C LEU A 107 11.43 -7.90 15.60
N ALA A 108 10.90 -8.50 16.67
CA ALA A 108 9.51 -8.96 16.71
C ALA A 108 8.51 -7.80 16.62
N LEU A 109 8.82 -6.64 17.21
CA LEU A 109 8.00 -5.43 17.10
C LEU A 109 8.00 -4.88 15.67
N ALA A 110 9.17 -4.75 15.03
CA ALA A 110 9.26 -4.33 13.64
C ALA A 110 8.47 -5.27 12.71
N GLN A 111 8.59 -6.59 12.92
CA GLN A 111 7.83 -7.58 12.16
C GLN A 111 6.31 -7.46 12.38
N ARG A 112 5.88 -7.21 13.62
CA ARG A 112 4.46 -6.96 13.94
C ARG A 112 3.94 -5.74 13.19
N ASN A 113 4.71 -4.66 13.14
CA ASN A 113 4.32 -3.41 12.48
C ASN A 113 4.17 -3.61 10.96
N ALA A 114 5.16 -4.24 10.31
CA ALA A 114 5.11 -4.55 8.89
C ALA A 114 3.88 -5.40 8.52
N ILE A 115 3.59 -6.45 9.31
CA ILE A 115 2.40 -7.30 9.10
C ILE A 115 1.10 -6.50 9.27
N ALA A 116 1.02 -5.65 10.29
CA ALA A 116 -0.17 -4.85 10.57
C ALA A 116 -0.47 -3.88 9.42
N LEU A 117 0.56 -3.17 8.94
CA LEU A 117 0.42 -2.21 7.83
C LEU A 117 0.11 -2.89 6.51
N ARG A 118 0.75 -4.02 6.20
CA ARG A 118 0.42 -4.81 5.01
C ARG A 118 -1.06 -5.19 4.99
N ARG A 119 -1.59 -5.64 6.12
CA ARG A 119 -3.02 -5.98 6.25
C ARG A 119 -3.90 -4.75 6.08
N HIS A 120 -3.48 -3.59 6.60
CA HIS A 120 -4.24 -2.36 6.50
C HIS A 120 -4.26 -1.80 5.08
N ALA A 121 -3.11 -1.72 4.40
CA ALA A 121 -3.02 -1.37 2.98
C ALA A 121 -3.89 -2.31 2.12
N GLY A 122 -3.80 -3.62 2.34
CA GLY A 122 -4.65 -4.59 1.64
C GLY A 122 -6.15 -4.46 1.95
N ALA A 123 -6.53 -3.89 3.10
CA ALA A 123 -7.94 -3.58 3.39
C ALA A 123 -8.43 -2.38 2.57
N TRP A 124 -7.60 -1.36 2.38
CA TRP A 124 -7.91 -0.21 1.52
C TRP A 124 -8.01 -0.60 0.05
N GLU A 125 -7.14 -1.49 -0.45
CA GLU A 125 -7.26 -2.06 -1.80
C GLU A 125 -8.60 -2.79 -2.00
N LYS A 126 -9.02 -3.58 -1.00
CA LYS A 126 -10.33 -4.24 -1.04
C LYS A 126 -11.47 -3.23 -1.03
N LYS A 127 -11.38 -2.17 -0.22
CA LYS A 127 -12.37 -1.08 -0.22
C LYS A 127 -12.46 -0.41 -1.59
N ALA A 128 -11.34 -0.15 -2.25
CA ALA A 128 -11.31 0.39 -3.62
C ALA A 128 -12.06 -0.52 -4.61
N ASN A 129 -11.81 -1.83 -4.57
CA ASN A 129 -12.49 -2.79 -5.44
C ASN A 129 -14.01 -2.82 -5.21
N VAL A 130 -14.44 -2.74 -3.94
CA VAL A 130 -15.87 -2.66 -3.58
C VAL A 130 -16.50 -1.38 -4.13
N LEU A 131 -15.84 -0.23 -3.97
CA LEU A 131 -16.32 1.06 -4.49
C LEU A 131 -16.40 1.06 -6.02
N GLN A 132 -15.41 0.50 -6.71
CA GLN A 132 -15.43 0.34 -8.16
C GLN A 132 -16.61 -0.53 -8.62
N GLY A 133 -16.89 -1.63 -7.92
CA GLY A 133 -18.05 -2.47 -8.16
C GLY A 133 -19.38 -1.72 -7.99
N LYS A 134 -19.51 -0.95 -6.91
CA LYS A 134 -20.69 -0.09 -6.66
C LYS A 134 -20.87 0.99 -7.74
N GLY A 135 -19.78 1.64 -8.15
CA GLY A 135 -19.80 2.63 -9.24
C GLY A 135 -20.21 2.00 -10.58
N ALA A 136 -19.78 0.78 -10.88
CA ALA A 136 -20.21 0.04 -12.06
C ALA A 136 -21.70 -0.30 -12.02
N MET A 137 -22.22 -0.76 -10.87
CA MET A 137 -23.65 -1.03 -10.68
C MET A 137 -24.50 0.22 -10.88
N ARG A 138 -24.12 1.36 -10.30
CA ARG A 138 -24.84 2.64 -10.47
C ARG A 138 -24.89 3.10 -11.92
N ARG A 139 -23.80 2.91 -12.67
CA ARG A 139 -23.78 3.21 -14.12
C ARG A 139 -24.72 2.28 -14.89
N ALA A 140 -24.70 0.98 -14.60
CA ALA A 140 -25.59 0.01 -15.23
C ALA A 140 -27.07 0.28 -14.91
N GLU A 141 -27.40 0.65 -13.67
CA GLU A 141 -28.74 1.07 -13.26
C GLU A 141 -29.18 2.33 -14.00
N PHE A 142 -28.30 3.34 -14.08
CA PHE A 142 -28.58 4.56 -14.82
C PHE A 142 -28.83 4.29 -16.30
N GLU A 143 -28.02 3.43 -16.92
CA GLU A 143 -28.23 2.99 -18.30
C GLU A 143 -29.56 2.25 -18.48
N ALA A 144 -29.93 1.39 -17.54
CA ALA A 144 -31.20 0.64 -17.58
C ALA A 144 -32.44 1.55 -17.44
N THR A 145 -32.34 2.68 -16.73
CA THR A 145 -33.46 3.63 -16.59
C THR A 145 -33.77 4.42 -17.87
N GLY A 146 -32.92 4.35 -18.90
CA GLY A 146 -33.13 5.03 -20.19
C GLY A 146 -33.15 6.56 -20.10
N MET A 147 -32.80 7.15 -18.95
CA MET A 147 -32.67 8.60 -18.74
C MET A 147 -31.35 9.11 -19.33
N HIS A 148 -31.12 8.87 -20.61
CA HIS A 148 -30.02 9.50 -21.31
C HIS A 148 -30.41 10.95 -21.63
N ALA A 149 -29.67 11.93 -21.12
CA ALA A 149 -29.65 13.25 -21.75
C ALA A 149 -29.28 13.02 -23.24
N LYS A 150 -30.01 13.62 -24.18
CA LYS A 150 -29.79 13.45 -25.64
C LYS A 150 -28.38 13.88 -26.05
N VAL A 151 -27.37 13.01 -25.91
CA VAL A 151 -25.98 13.25 -26.35
C VAL A 151 -25.85 13.07 -27.88
N GLU A 152 -26.80 12.37 -28.52
CA GLU A 152 -26.76 12.01 -29.94
C GLU A 152 -26.54 13.18 -30.92
N LYS A 153 -26.94 14.41 -30.56
CA LYS A 153 -26.77 15.58 -31.45
C LYS A 153 -25.35 16.15 -31.48
N ARG A 154 -24.49 15.87 -30.49
CA ARG A 154 -23.12 16.41 -30.44
C ARG A 154 -22.10 15.52 -31.13
N GLU A 155 -22.24 14.19 -31.01
CA GLU A 155 -21.29 13.24 -31.61
C GLU A 155 -21.46 13.13 -33.13
N LYS A 156 -22.70 13.11 -33.64
CA LYS A 156 -22.97 13.14 -35.09
C LYS A 156 -22.41 14.41 -35.75
N LYS A 157 -22.46 15.56 -35.06
CA LYS A 157 -21.86 16.81 -35.54
C LYS A 157 -20.33 16.78 -35.56
N LYS A 158 -19.69 16.19 -34.54
CA LYS A 158 -18.23 16.04 -34.51
C LYS A 158 -17.73 15.05 -35.55
N ALA A 159 -18.39 13.90 -35.71
CA ALA A 159 -18.04 12.91 -36.73
C ALA A 159 -18.14 13.49 -38.15
N ALA A 160 -19.22 14.22 -38.45
CA ALA A 160 -19.39 14.89 -39.74
C ALA A 160 -18.33 15.98 -39.99
N ALA A 161 -17.98 16.78 -38.98
CA ALA A 161 -16.95 17.81 -39.09
C ALA A 161 -15.54 17.22 -39.33
N THR A 162 -15.21 16.11 -38.67
CA THR A 162 -13.91 15.42 -38.85
C THR A 162 -13.81 14.76 -40.23
N GLU A 163 -14.91 14.23 -40.76
CA GLU A 163 -14.92 13.64 -42.10
C GLU A 163 -14.77 14.70 -43.21
N GLU A 164 -15.37 15.87 -43.02
CA GLU A 164 -15.26 17.02 -43.95
C GLU A 164 -13.85 17.63 -43.94
N GLN A 165 -13.22 17.75 -42.77
CA GLN A 165 -11.82 18.16 -42.64
C GLN A 165 -10.86 17.19 -43.35
N ASN A 166 -11.07 15.88 -43.21
CA ASN A 166 -10.25 14.87 -43.88
C ASN A 166 -10.41 14.87 -45.41
N LYS A 167 -11.61 15.18 -45.93
CA LYS A 167 -11.84 15.34 -47.37
C LYS A 167 -11.14 16.59 -47.93
N ASN A 168 -11.17 17.70 -47.20
CA ASN A 168 -10.48 18.94 -47.61
C ASN A 168 -8.95 18.80 -47.57
N MET A 169 -8.39 18.16 -46.55
CA MET A 169 -6.96 17.85 -46.49
C MET A 169 -6.51 16.99 -47.69
N LYS A 170 -7.26 15.93 -48.04
CA LYS A 170 -6.92 15.08 -49.19
C LYS A 170 -6.97 15.82 -50.53
N LYS A 171 -7.84 16.82 -50.71
CA LYS A 171 -7.84 17.67 -51.92
C LYS A 171 -6.59 18.54 -52.00
N ILE A 172 -6.24 19.22 -50.91
CA ILE A 172 -5.04 20.09 -50.83
C ILE A 172 -3.76 19.30 -51.15
N PHE A 173 -3.65 18.05 -50.69
CA PHE A 173 -2.49 17.20 -50.98
C PHE A 173 -2.47 16.64 -52.41
N LYS A 174 -3.61 16.53 -53.09
CA LYS A 174 -3.67 16.14 -54.50
C LYS A 174 -3.24 17.28 -55.42
N ASP A 175 -3.68 18.51 -55.12
CA ASP A 175 -3.37 19.68 -55.95
C ASP A 175 -1.88 20.07 -55.86
N LYS A 176 -1.22 19.83 -54.72
CA LYS A 176 0.23 20.04 -54.55
C LYS A 176 1.14 19.01 -55.24
N LYS A 177 0.62 17.88 -55.70
CA LYS A 177 1.39 16.85 -56.43
C LYS A 177 1.34 17.02 -57.95
N GLY A 178 0.58 17.99 -58.45
CA GLY A 178 0.40 18.28 -59.87
C GLY A 178 0.92 19.65 -60.33
N SER A 179 1.70 20.35 -59.51
CA SER A 179 2.49 21.54 -59.89
C SER A 179 3.98 21.24 -59.84
#